data_AF-A0A228I3F7-F1
#
_entry.id   AF-A0A228I3F7-F1
#
_cell.length_a   1.000
_cell.length_b   1.000
_cell.length_c   1.000
_cell.angle_alpha   90.00
_cell.angle_beta   90.00
_cell.angle_gamma   90.00
#
_symmetry.space_group_name_H-M   'P 1'
#
loop_
_entity.id
_entity.type
_entity.pdbx_description
1 polymer ?
#
loop_
_entity_poly.entity_id
_entity_poly.type
_entity_poly.pdbx_seq_one_letter_code
_entity_poly.pdbx_strand_id
1 'polypeptide(L)'
;MQTRRHFLASASALAAAGAASTPAIASDAPVSDAELQRQMLGKLTNELNDRAAATDETGYLFNTFFSWTPPPVPNTAINTIAAFSFGGRAAASSGAAPVPGPVNEAIADAVFLLHQKVAVRIFAQQEVASVLASKYGLTAGVTSIATPALAAGSPIPTPDGVAAAIVKQAGSASALGNVGVVTHSDQASIAVRVSNAVGMQAAVPAGLTLPSLYDASAQMPALRRRDLYLLSNVGVQLGMLRLDLINREYPNG
;
A
#
# COMPACT_ATOMS: atom_id res chain seq x y z
N MET A 1 -72.96 -48.50 1.33
CA MET A 1 -72.52 -47.23 1.95
C MET A 1 -71.01 -47.30 2.20
N GLN A 2 -70.22 -46.88 1.21
CA GLN A 2 -68.76 -46.75 1.29
C GLN A 2 -68.42 -45.53 0.41
N THR A 3 -67.45 -44.68 0.73
CA THR A 3 -66.03 -45.04 0.74
C THR A 3 -65.15 -44.01 1.45
N ARG A 4 -64.28 -44.51 2.33
CA ARG A 4 -62.98 -43.91 2.72
C ARG A 4 -62.02 -43.96 1.51
N ARG A 5 -62.26 -43.15 0.48
CA ARG A 5 -61.36 -42.96 -0.65
C ARG A 5 -61.46 -41.51 -1.05
N HIS A 6 -60.59 -40.64 -0.52
CA HIS A 6 -60.18 -39.34 -1.11
C HIS A 6 -59.12 -38.67 -0.22
N PHE A 7 -58.11 -39.43 0.21
CA PHE A 7 -56.97 -38.85 0.96
C PHE A 7 -55.59 -39.40 0.54
N LEU A 8 -55.49 -40.17 -0.56
CA LEU A 8 -54.21 -40.75 -1.00
C LEU A 8 -54.08 -40.73 -2.53
N ALA A 9 -54.22 -39.56 -3.16
CA ALA A 9 -53.98 -39.43 -4.60
C ALA A 9 -53.38 -38.07 -5.04
N SER A 10 -52.68 -37.36 -4.14
CA SER A 10 -51.98 -36.12 -4.52
C SER A 10 -50.61 -36.00 -3.85
N ALA A 11 -49.90 -37.11 -3.61
CA ALA A 11 -48.61 -37.14 -2.91
C ALA A 11 -47.45 -37.64 -3.78
N SER A 12 -47.52 -37.51 -5.11
CA SER A 12 -46.44 -38.00 -6.00
C SER A 12 -46.21 -37.15 -7.24
N ALA A 13 -46.09 -35.82 -7.06
CA ALA A 13 -45.59 -34.93 -8.12
C ALA A 13 -44.67 -33.79 -7.60
N LEU A 14 -44.13 -33.92 -6.39
CA LEU A 14 -43.30 -32.89 -5.74
C LEU A 14 -41.92 -33.43 -5.33
N ALA A 15 -41.36 -34.35 -6.11
CA ALA A 15 -40.05 -34.96 -5.86
C ALA A 15 -39.17 -35.08 -7.12
N ALA A 16 -39.30 -34.14 -8.06
CA ALA A 16 -38.44 -34.11 -9.25
C ALA A 16 -38.13 -32.68 -9.75
N ALA A 17 -37.93 -31.74 -8.83
CA ALA A 17 -37.29 -30.46 -9.12
C ALA A 17 -36.15 -30.19 -8.13
N GLY A 18 -35.28 -31.19 -7.98
CA GLY A 18 -33.90 -30.94 -7.59
C GLY A 18 -33.18 -30.27 -8.75
N ALA A 19 -33.46 -28.99 -8.98
CA ALA A 19 -32.45 -28.13 -9.57
C ALA A 19 -31.63 -27.65 -8.37
N ALA A 20 -30.45 -28.25 -8.20
CA ALA A 20 -29.45 -27.73 -7.31
C ALA A 20 -29.29 -26.23 -7.62
N SER A 21 -29.73 -25.37 -6.71
CA SER A 21 -29.27 -23.99 -6.67
C SER A 21 -27.79 -24.07 -6.32
N THR A 22 -26.94 -24.31 -7.32
CA THR A 22 -25.54 -23.94 -7.23
C THR A 22 -25.56 -22.49 -6.78
N PRO A 23 -24.91 -22.10 -5.67
CA PRO A 23 -24.75 -20.69 -5.35
C PRO A 23 -24.24 -20.04 -6.62
N ALA A 24 -25.02 -19.11 -7.17
CA ALA A 24 -24.57 -18.35 -8.32
C ALA A 24 -23.28 -17.67 -7.86
N ILE A 25 -22.15 -18.15 -8.35
CA ILE A 25 -20.92 -17.38 -8.33
C ILE A 25 -21.33 -16.09 -9.02
N ALA A 26 -21.19 -14.97 -8.31
CA ALA A 26 -21.48 -13.66 -8.85
C ALA A 26 -20.92 -13.60 -10.28
N SER A 27 -21.76 -13.23 -11.25
CA SER A 27 -21.34 -13.15 -12.65
C SER A 27 -19.98 -12.48 -12.74
N ASP A 28 -19.00 -13.11 -13.39
CA ASP A 28 -17.67 -12.56 -13.73
C ASP A 28 -17.77 -11.37 -14.72
N ALA A 29 -18.93 -10.71 -14.78
CA ALA A 29 -19.06 -9.47 -15.52
C ALA A 29 -18.10 -8.46 -14.86
N PRO A 30 -17.09 -7.97 -15.60
CA PRO A 30 -16.14 -7.04 -15.02
C PRO A 30 -16.91 -5.83 -14.51
N VAL A 31 -16.88 -5.62 -13.20
CA VAL A 31 -17.44 -4.42 -12.58
C VAL A 31 -16.59 -3.27 -13.11
N SER A 32 -17.14 -2.49 -14.04
CA SER A 32 -16.45 -1.28 -14.49
C SER A 32 -16.33 -0.30 -13.33
N ASP A 33 -15.21 0.41 -13.25
CA ASP A 33 -14.99 1.48 -12.28
C ASP A 33 -16.16 2.49 -12.27
N ALA A 34 -16.68 2.82 -13.45
CA ALA A 34 -17.82 3.71 -13.61
C ALA A 34 -19.13 3.16 -13.01
N GLU A 35 -19.38 1.84 -13.09
CA GLU A 35 -20.52 1.20 -12.43
C GLU A 35 -20.33 1.17 -10.91
N LEU A 36 -19.13 0.80 -10.44
CA LEU A 36 -18.85 0.78 -9.01
C LEU A 36 -19.01 2.18 -8.38
N GLN A 37 -18.43 3.21 -8.99
CA GLN A 37 -18.56 4.59 -8.54
C GLN A 37 -20.03 5.05 -8.53
N ARG A 38 -20.82 4.69 -9.54
CA ARG A 38 -22.25 5.00 -9.60
C ARG A 38 -23.01 4.36 -8.44
N GLN A 39 -22.74 3.09 -8.14
CA GLN A 39 -23.39 2.37 -7.04
C GLN A 39 -22.98 2.93 -5.67
N MET A 40 -21.69 3.24 -5.49
CA MET A 40 -21.17 3.90 -4.29
C MET A 40 -21.86 5.25 -4.07
N LEU A 41 -21.90 6.10 -5.09
CA LEU A 41 -22.56 7.41 -5.03
C LEU A 41 -24.05 7.29 -4.69
N GLY A 42 -24.76 6.36 -5.32
CA GLY A 42 -26.18 6.13 -5.04
C GLY A 42 -26.43 5.71 -3.59
N LYS A 43 -25.62 4.79 -3.05
CA LYS A 43 -25.69 4.37 -1.65
C LYS A 43 -25.35 5.51 -0.70
N LEU A 44 -24.22 6.19 -0.91
CA LEU A 44 -23.78 7.28 -0.02
C LEU A 44 -24.74 8.47 -0.06
N THR A 45 -25.35 8.79 -1.21
CA THR A 45 -26.37 9.85 -1.28
C THR A 45 -27.55 9.53 -0.35
N ASN A 46 -27.98 8.27 -0.30
CA ASN A 46 -29.08 7.84 0.56
C ASN A 46 -28.69 7.81 2.04
N GLU A 47 -27.50 7.30 2.35
CA GLU A 47 -27.02 7.17 3.75
C GLU A 47 -26.69 8.53 4.39
N LEU A 48 -26.05 9.43 3.63
CA LEU A 48 -25.63 10.74 4.12
C LEU A 48 -26.73 11.79 4.00
N ASN A 49 -27.75 11.54 3.18
CA ASN A 49 -28.77 12.52 2.79
C ASN A 49 -28.15 13.84 2.26
N ASP A 50 -26.97 13.75 1.65
CA ASP A 50 -26.22 14.86 1.08
C ASP A 50 -25.49 14.37 -0.17
N ARG A 51 -25.97 14.82 -1.34
CA ARG A 51 -25.40 14.41 -2.64
C ARG A 51 -24.01 15.00 -2.88
N ALA A 52 -23.73 16.20 -2.38
CA ALA A 52 -22.45 16.86 -2.58
C ALA A 52 -21.37 16.11 -1.78
N ALA A 53 -21.62 15.91 -0.47
CA ALA A 53 -20.74 15.12 0.38
C ALA A 53 -20.57 13.69 -0.15
N ALA A 54 -21.66 13.03 -0.60
CA ALA A 54 -21.57 11.70 -1.19
C ALA A 54 -20.71 11.64 -2.45
N THR A 55 -20.68 12.70 -3.26
CA THR A 55 -19.84 12.77 -4.46
C THR A 55 -18.36 12.83 -4.08
N ASP A 56 -18.01 13.66 -3.11
CA ASP A 56 -16.65 13.80 -2.61
C ASP A 56 -16.17 12.50 -1.94
N GLU A 57 -16.95 11.96 -1.01
CA GLU A 57 -16.65 10.71 -0.30
C GLU A 57 -16.50 9.53 -1.26
N THR A 58 -17.35 9.44 -2.30
CA THR A 58 -17.19 8.40 -3.33
C THR A 58 -15.82 8.49 -4.00
N GLY A 59 -15.39 9.70 -4.39
CA GLY A 59 -14.07 9.91 -5.00
C GLY A 59 -12.93 9.53 -4.06
N TYR A 60 -12.99 9.96 -2.80
CA TYR A 60 -11.97 9.69 -1.78
C TYR A 60 -11.82 8.20 -1.47
N LEU A 61 -12.94 7.52 -1.24
CA LEU A 61 -12.96 6.09 -0.96
C LEU A 61 -12.49 5.30 -2.18
N PHE A 62 -13.02 5.61 -3.36
CA PHE A 62 -12.65 4.90 -4.58
C PHE A 62 -11.14 4.98 -4.85
N ASN A 63 -10.58 6.18 -4.79
CA ASN A 63 -9.14 6.37 -5.01
C ASN A 63 -8.30 5.64 -3.95
N THR A 64 -8.70 5.68 -2.69
CA THR A 64 -7.95 5.03 -1.61
C THR A 64 -7.99 3.50 -1.70
N PHE A 65 -9.13 2.93 -2.11
CA PHE A 65 -9.31 1.48 -2.19
C PHE A 65 -8.80 0.86 -3.50
N PHE A 66 -8.71 1.63 -4.59
CA PHE A 66 -8.44 1.07 -5.92
C PHE A 66 -7.20 1.63 -6.62
N SER A 67 -6.56 2.69 -6.11
CA SER A 67 -5.35 3.29 -6.71
C SER A 67 -4.05 2.87 -6.00
N TRP A 68 -3.83 1.56 -5.86
CA TRP A 68 -2.65 1.01 -5.15
C TRP A 68 -1.33 1.13 -5.92
N THR A 69 -1.38 1.21 -7.24
CA THR A 69 -0.19 1.29 -8.08
C THR A 69 0.09 2.76 -8.41
N PRO A 70 1.14 3.37 -7.84
CA PRO A 70 1.51 4.74 -8.20
C PRO A 70 2.00 4.81 -9.65
N PRO A 71 1.87 5.96 -10.33
CA PRO A 71 2.38 6.14 -11.68
C PRO A 71 3.89 5.84 -11.77
N PRO A 72 4.34 5.17 -12.84
CA PRO A 72 5.75 4.85 -12.99
C PRO A 72 6.56 6.01 -13.58
N VAL A 73 7.88 6.03 -13.32
CA VAL A 73 8.85 6.92 -13.97
C VAL A 73 9.84 6.11 -14.82
N PRO A 74 10.18 6.54 -16.05
CA PRO A 74 11.21 5.88 -16.85
C PRO A 74 12.55 5.86 -16.12
N ASN A 75 13.26 4.73 -16.19
CA ASN A 75 14.56 4.61 -15.51
C ASN A 75 15.53 5.72 -15.93
N THR A 76 15.57 6.10 -17.20
CA THR A 76 16.43 7.17 -17.73
C THR A 76 16.15 8.55 -17.14
N ALA A 77 14.99 8.77 -16.54
CA ALA A 77 14.63 10.03 -15.90
C ALA A 77 15.00 10.08 -14.42
N ILE A 78 15.34 8.94 -13.79
CA ILE A 78 15.64 8.86 -12.35
C ILE A 78 16.99 9.50 -12.05
N ASN A 79 17.03 10.41 -11.08
CA ASN A 79 18.26 11.07 -10.60
C ASN A 79 18.72 10.58 -9.23
N THR A 80 17.80 9.98 -8.46
CA THR A 80 18.07 9.47 -7.12
C THR A 80 17.17 8.26 -6.84
N ILE A 81 17.70 7.24 -6.15
CA ILE A 81 16.91 6.12 -5.64
C ILE A 81 16.60 6.37 -4.16
N ALA A 82 15.34 6.25 -3.77
CA ALA A 82 14.91 6.24 -2.37
C ALA A 82 14.39 4.85 -2.01
N ALA A 83 15.09 4.15 -1.13
CA ALA A 83 14.75 2.79 -0.70
C ALA A 83 14.19 2.79 0.72
N PHE A 84 12.93 2.39 0.85
CA PHE A 84 12.25 2.29 2.14
C PHE A 84 12.24 0.83 2.59
N SER A 85 12.49 0.59 3.88
CA SER A 85 12.36 -0.75 4.43
C SER A 85 10.88 -1.13 4.59
N PHE A 86 10.62 -2.43 4.66
CA PHE A 86 9.33 -2.97 5.02
C PHE A 86 9.47 -3.89 6.23
N GLY A 87 9.31 -3.29 7.41
CA GLY A 87 9.53 -3.96 8.68
C GLY A 87 11.01 -4.26 8.93
N GLY A 88 11.26 -5.14 9.89
CA GLY A 88 12.59 -5.57 10.30
C GLY A 88 12.46 -6.65 11.34
N ARG A 89 13.54 -7.37 11.61
CA ARG A 89 13.60 -8.36 12.70
C ARG A 89 14.20 -7.71 13.93
N ALA A 90 13.80 -8.21 15.10
CA ALA A 90 14.40 -7.76 16.35
C ALA A 90 15.90 -8.03 16.33
N ALA A 91 16.68 -7.05 16.78
CA ALA A 91 18.11 -7.25 17.00
C ALA A 91 18.37 -8.23 18.15
N ALA A 92 19.54 -8.87 18.14
CA ALA A 92 19.96 -9.77 19.21
C ALA A 92 20.10 -9.07 20.57
N SER A 93 20.45 -7.78 20.57
CA SER A 93 20.58 -6.97 21.78
C SER A 93 19.35 -6.07 21.98
N SER A 94 18.86 -6.00 23.22
CA SER A 94 17.76 -5.10 23.58
C SER A 94 18.12 -3.64 23.29
N GLY A 95 17.22 -2.92 22.63
CA GLY A 95 17.41 -1.50 22.28
C GLY A 95 18.28 -1.24 21.04
N ALA A 96 18.84 -2.27 20.40
CA ALA A 96 19.56 -2.10 19.14
C ALA A 96 18.59 -1.90 17.96
N ALA A 97 19.10 -1.27 16.90
CA ALA A 97 18.39 -1.03 15.65
C ALA A 97 17.90 -2.36 15.03
N PRO A 98 16.68 -2.42 14.46
CA PRO A 98 16.19 -3.61 13.78
C PRO A 98 17.16 -4.10 12.70
N VAL A 99 17.25 -5.42 12.54
CA VAL A 99 18.08 -6.06 11.50
C VAL A 99 17.23 -6.38 10.26
N PRO A 100 17.83 -6.42 9.06
CA PRO A 100 17.08 -6.80 7.86
C PRO A 100 16.49 -8.20 8.00
N GLY A 101 15.26 -8.37 7.51
CA GLY A 101 14.67 -9.67 7.20
C GLY A 101 14.66 -9.92 5.68
N PRO A 102 14.13 -11.06 5.22
CA PRO A 102 14.11 -11.44 3.81
C PRO A 102 13.40 -10.42 2.90
N VAL A 103 12.44 -9.66 3.43
CA VAL A 103 11.77 -8.60 2.65
C VAL A 103 12.71 -7.44 2.38
N ASN A 104 13.48 -7.00 3.38
CA ASN A 104 14.48 -5.93 3.19
C ASN A 104 15.64 -6.40 2.31
N GLU A 105 15.98 -7.69 2.32
CA GLU A 105 16.91 -8.27 1.35
C GLU A 105 16.35 -8.19 -0.07
N ALA A 106 15.10 -8.59 -0.30
CA ALA A 106 14.47 -8.49 -1.61
C ALA A 106 14.35 -7.03 -2.10
N ILE A 107 14.11 -6.08 -1.19
CA ILE A 107 14.15 -4.64 -1.51
C ILE A 107 15.56 -4.22 -1.94
N ALA A 108 16.60 -4.64 -1.20
CA ALA A 108 18.00 -4.36 -1.56
C ALA A 108 18.38 -4.96 -2.92
N ASP A 109 17.92 -6.18 -3.22
CA ASP A 109 18.11 -6.83 -4.52
C ASP A 109 17.48 -6.00 -5.65
N ALA A 110 16.26 -5.50 -5.45
CA ALA A 110 15.58 -4.63 -6.41
C ALA A 110 16.31 -3.28 -6.60
N VAL A 111 16.81 -2.68 -5.51
CA VAL A 111 17.63 -1.46 -5.56
C VAL A 111 18.92 -1.71 -6.35
N PHE A 112 19.61 -2.81 -6.10
CA PHE A 112 20.85 -3.16 -6.80
C PHE A 112 20.62 -3.37 -8.29
N LEU A 113 19.54 -4.08 -8.66
CA LEU A 113 19.14 -4.27 -10.07
C LEU A 113 18.81 -2.95 -10.77
N LEU A 114 18.15 -2.02 -10.08
CA LEU A 114 17.88 -0.70 -10.61
C LEU A 114 19.17 0.11 -10.77
N HIS A 115 20.03 0.10 -9.75
CA HIS A 115 21.29 0.85 -9.75
C HIS A 115 22.24 0.42 -10.88
N GLN A 116 22.24 -0.86 -11.25
CA GLN A 116 22.97 -1.36 -12.44
C GLN A 116 22.49 -0.73 -13.76
N LYS A 117 21.23 -0.27 -13.82
CA LYS A 117 20.65 0.40 -14.99
C LYS A 117 20.80 1.92 -14.91
N VAL A 118 20.79 2.46 -13.68
CA VAL A 118 20.86 3.90 -13.40
C VAL A 118 21.86 4.15 -12.28
N ALA A 119 23.09 4.48 -12.65
CA ALA A 119 24.19 4.73 -11.72
C ALA A 119 24.01 6.10 -11.02
N VAL A 120 23.04 6.17 -10.10
CA VAL A 120 22.66 7.36 -9.35
C VAL A 120 22.84 7.18 -7.84
N ARG A 121 22.78 8.28 -7.09
CA ARG A 121 22.83 8.25 -5.62
C ARG A 121 21.66 7.46 -5.04
N ILE A 122 21.91 6.76 -3.94
CA ILE A 122 20.91 5.97 -3.23
C ILE A 122 20.77 6.54 -1.82
N PHE A 123 19.55 6.84 -1.41
CA PHE A 123 19.21 7.01 0.01
C PHE A 123 18.40 5.79 0.42
N ALA A 124 18.93 4.98 1.33
CA ALA A 124 18.32 3.73 1.73
C ALA A 124 18.12 3.71 3.24
N GLN A 125 16.95 3.27 3.68
CA GLN A 125 16.74 3.00 5.10
C GLN A 125 17.75 1.95 5.58
N GLN A 126 18.21 2.08 6.83
CA GLN A 126 19.36 1.36 7.37
C GLN A 126 19.33 -0.15 7.14
N GLU A 127 18.17 -0.80 7.23
CA GLU A 127 18.02 -2.23 7.01
C GLU A 127 18.39 -2.59 5.58
N VAL A 128 17.88 -1.84 4.60
CA VAL A 128 18.19 -2.03 3.17
C VAL A 128 19.65 -1.65 2.89
N ALA A 129 20.14 -0.52 3.43
CA ALA A 129 21.52 -0.08 3.27
C ALA A 129 22.52 -1.12 3.80
N SER A 130 22.20 -1.77 4.93
CA SER A 130 23.03 -2.84 5.52
C SER A 130 23.13 -4.06 4.60
N VAL A 131 22.05 -4.43 3.89
CA VAL A 131 22.08 -5.52 2.91
C VAL A 131 22.88 -5.12 1.67
N LEU A 132 22.68 -3.91 1.15
CA LEU A 132 23.47 -3.39 0.02
C LEU A 132 24.98 -3.45 0.32
N ALA A 133 25.39 -3.06 1.52
CA ALA A 133 26.78 -3.12 1.95
C ALA A 133 27.28 -4.58 2.09
N SER A 134 26.56 -5.43 2.83
CA SER A 134 27.02 -6.77 3.19
C SER A 134 26.94 -7.80 2.05
N LYS A 135 25.87 -7.76 1.24
CA LYS A 135 25.63 -8.72 0.16
C LYS A 135 26.29 -8.30 -1.16
N TYR A 136 26.30 -7.01 -1.46
CA TYR A 136 26.76 -6.48 -2.75
C TYR A 136 28.05 -5.66 -2.66
N GLY A 137 28.56 -5.36 -1.46
CA GLY A 137 29.69 -4.45 -1.29
C GLY A 137 29.37 -3.01 -1.72
N LEU A 138 28.09 -2.67 -1.94
CA LEU A 138 27.67 -1.38 -2.46
C LEU A 138 27.53 -0.37 -1.31
N THR A 139 28.59 0.40 -1.08
CA THR A 139 28.65 1.47 -0.07
C THR A 139 28.87 2.85 -0.70
N ALA A 140 29.64 2.92 -1.78
CA ALA A 140 29.86 4.16 -2.51
C ALA A 140 28.55 4.68 -3.11
N GLY A 141 28.22 5.94 -2.83
CA GLY A 141 26.97 6.56 -3.31
C GLY A 141 25.71 6.14 -2.55
N VAL A 142 25.82 5.31 -1.51
CA VAL A 142 24.71 4.93 -0.63
C VAL A 142 24.75 5.77 0.66
N THR A 143 23.66 6.47 0.92
CA THR A 143 23.43 7.19 2.18
C THR A 143 22.42 6.42 3.02
N SER A 144 22.84 5.96 4.19
CA SER A 144 21.98 5.25 5.13
C SER A 144 21.07 6.23 5.88
N ILE A 145 19.78 5.93 5.93
CA ILE A 145 18.77 6.66 6.68
C ILE A 145 18.37 5.83 7.89
N ALA A 146 18.61 6.35 9.10
CA ALA A 146 18.23 5.68 10.33
C ALA A 146 16.71 5.45 10.38
N THR A 147 16.29 4.32 10.95
CA THR A 147 14.87 4.04 11.17
C THR A 147 14.31 5.05 12.16
N PRO A 148 13.30 5.86 11.78
CA PRO A 148 12.71 6.85 12.67
C PRO A 148 12.10 6.19 13.90
N ALA A 149 12.07 6.92 15.02
CA ALA A 149 11.27 6.52 16.17
C ALA A 149 9.79 6.44 15.77
N LEU A 150 9.07 5.46 16.33
CA LEU A 150 7.62 5.35 16.12
C LEU A 150 6.93 6.64 16.62
N ALA A 151 6.12 7.26 15.77
CA ALA A 151 5.26 8.35 16.18
C ALA A 151 4.24 7.84 17.22
N ALA A 152 4.11 8.55 18.35
CA ALA A 152 3.15 8.18 19.39
C ALA A 152 1.73 8.13 18.82
N GLY A 153 1.00 7.04 19.08
CA GLY A 153 -0.39 6.87 18.67
C GLY A 153 -0.62 6.25 17.27
N SER A 154 0.42 6.04 16.46
CA SER A 154 0.30 5.22 15.25
C SER A 154 0.83 3.81 15.50
N PRO A 155 0.00 2.75 15.41
CA PRO A 155 0.47 1.38 15.59
C PRO A 155 1.40 0.90 14.46
N ILE A 156 1.55 1.70 13.39
CA ILE A 156 2.33 1.35 12.19
C ILE A 156 3.26 2.50 11.81
N PRO A 157 4.54 2.22 11.50
CA PRO A 157 5.45 3.23 10.99
C PRO A 157 5.04 3.58 9.56
N THR A 158 4.68 4.83 9.35
CA THR A 158 4.59 5.41 8.02
C THR A 158 5.99 5.75 7.50
N PRO A 159 6.21 5.71 6.17
CA PRO A 159 7.51 6.05 5.59
C PRO A 159 7.81 7.56 5.60
N ASP A 160 6.94 8.40 6.18
CA ASP A 160 7.04 9.86 6.21
C ASP A 160 8.30 10.35 6.96
N GLY A 161 8.61 9.75 8.11
CA GLY A 161 9.84 10.06 8.84
C GLY A 161 11.11 9.77 8.04
N VAL A 162 11.09 8.69 7.24
CA VAL A 162 12.20 8.32 6.35
C VAL A 162 12.28 9.32 5.19
N ALA A 163 11.15 9.67 4.57
CA ALA A 163 11.11 10.64 3.48
C ALA A 163 11.63 12.02 3.93
N ALA A 164 11.20 12.51 5.10
CA ALA A 164 11.69 13.76 5.68
C ALA A 164 13.20 13.70 5.96
N ALA A 165 13.70 12.58 6.48
CA ALA A 165 15.13 12.38 6.72
C ALA A 165 15.95 12.38 5.43
N ILE A 166 15.43 11.80 4.33
CA ILE A 166 16.06 11.85 3.01
C ILE A 166 16.19 13.30 2.52
N VAL A 167 15.10 14.08 2.56
CA VAL A 167 15.12 15.49 2.15
C VAL A 167 16.15 16.28 2.96
N LYS A 168 16.14 16.09 4.29
CA LYS A 168 17.11 16.73 5.19
C LYS A 168 18.54 16.38 4.83
N GLN A 169 18.81 15.10 4.56
CA GLN A 169 20.15 14.63 4.23
C GLN A 169 20.62 15.09 2.84
N ALA A 170 19.69 15.26 1.90
CA ALA A 170 19.97 15.84 0.58
C ALA A 170 20.07 17.38 0.59
N GLY A 171 19.73 18.02 1.72
CA GLY A 171 19.68 19.47 1.90
C GLY A 171 18.40 20.12 1.38
N SER A 172 17.75 19.55 0.37
CA SER A 172 16.43 19.96 -0.12
C SER A 172 15.80 18.88 -1.00
N ALA A 173 14.49 18.95 -1.21
CA ALA A 173 13.80 17.99 -2.07
C ALA A 173 14.16 18.20 -3.55
N SER A 174 14.37 19.43 -3.99
CA SER A 174 14.80 19.75 -5.36
C SER A 174 16.17 19.19 -5.71
N ALA A 175 17.07 19.08 -4.72
CA ALA A 175 18.40 18.47 -4.91
C ALA A 175 18.36 16.96 -5.22
N LEU A 176 17.22 16.31 -5.03
CA LEU A 176 17.02 14.89 -5.34
C LEU A 176 16.69 14.63 -6.83
N GLY A 177 16.18 15.63 -7.55
CA GLY A 177 15.62 15.46 -8.90
C GLY A 177 14.44 14.48 -8.90
N ASN A 178 14.29 13.70 -9.97
CA ASN A 178 13.31 12.62 -10.01
C ASN A 178 13.75 11.45 -9.12
N VAL A 179 12.88 11.02 -8.23
CA VAL A 179 13.15 9.98 -7.24
C VAL A 179 12.46 8.68 -7.63
N GLY A 180 13.26 7.63 -7.83
CA GLY A 180 12.79 6.26 -7.98
C GLY A 180 12.58 5.63 -6.61
N VAL A 181 11.32 5.41 -6.21
CA VAL A 181 10.95 4.78 -4.94
C VAL A 181 11.00 3.26 -5.07
N VAL A 182 11.79 2.61 -4.22
CA VAL A 182 11.89 1.14 -4.13
C VAL A 182 11.51 0.69 -2.73
N THR A 183 10.47 -0.14 -2.63
CA THR A 183 9.97 -0.71 -1.37
C THR A 183 9.08 -1.93 -1.67
N HIS A 184 8.42 -2.48 -0.67
CA HIS A 184 7.37 -3.48 -0.82
C HIS A 184 6.19 -2.97 -1.67
N SER A 185 5.63 -3.83 -2.53
CA SER A 185 4.59 -3.48 -3.50
C SER A 185 3.37 -2.81 -2.85
N ASP A 186 2.91 -3.37 -1.73
CA ASP A 186 1.74 -2.83 -1.01
C ASP A 186 2.05 -1.53 -0.25
N GLN A 187 3.33 -1.16 -0.02
CA GLN A 187 3.75 0.12 0.59
C GLN A 187 4.00 1.22 -0.45
N ALA A 188 4.13 0.86 -1.73
CA ALA A 188 4.60 1.78 -2.77
C ALA A 188 3.76 3.05 -2.90
N SER A 189 2.42 2.93 -2.87
CA SER A 189 1.51 4.08 -2.98
C SER A 189 1.69 5.08 -1.84
N ILE A 190 1.72 4.60 -0.59
CA ILE A 190 1.91 5.47 0.57
C ILE A 190 3.34 6.04 0.61
N ALA A 191 4.36 5.27 0.24
CA ALA A 191 5.74 5.76 0.16
C ALA A 191 5.88 6.90 -0.86
N VAL A 192 5.33 6.73 -2.07
CA VAL A 192 5.30 7.79 -3.09
C VAL A 192 4.53 9.01 -2.58
N ARG A 193 3.37 8.81 -1.95
CA ARG A 193 2.55 9.91 -1.43
C ARG A 193 3.29 10.73 -0.36
N VAL A 194 3.88 10.09 0.65
CA VAL A 194 4.59 10.82 1.71
C VAL A 194 5.86 11.49 1.19
N SER A 195 6.55 10.87 0.22
CA SER A 195 7.69 11.48 -0.47
C SER A 195 7.30 12.75 -1.22
N ASN A 196 6.19 12.72 -1.96
CA ASN A 196 5.67 13.90 -2.65
C ASN A 196 5.21 14.98 -1.66
N ALA A 197 4.61 14.59 -0.52
CA ALA A 197 4.18 15.52 0.52
C ALA A 197 5.35 16.31 1.15
N VAL A 198 6.56 15.73 1.19
CA VAL A 198 7.78 16.44 1.61
C VAL A 198 8.54 17.11 0.44
N GLY A 199 7.90 17.22 -0.72
CA GLY A 199 8.38 17.98 -1.89
C GLY A 199 9.23 17.19 -2.89
N MET A 200 9.39 15.87 -2.74
CA MET A 200 10.10 15.07 -3.73
C MET A 200 9.29 14.94 -5.04
N GLN A 201 9.97 14.67 -6.15
CA GLN A 201 9.33 14.20 -7.39
C GLN A 201 9.42 12.68 -7.43
N ALA A 202 8.59 12.00 -6.64
CA ALA A 202 8.68 10.56 -6.38
C ALA A 202 7.71 9.75 -7.22
N ALA A 203 8.21 8.63 -7.76
CA ALA A 203 7.46 7.65 -8.53
C ALA A 203 8.13 6.28 -8.45
N VAL A 204 7.41 5.20 -8.80
CA VAL A 204 8.00 3.86 -8.87
C VAL A 204 8.76 3.68 -10.20
N PRO A 205 9.96 3.08 -10.21
CA PRO A 205 10.71 2.84 -11.45
C PRO A 205 9.96 1.93 -12.44
N ALA A 206 9.90 2.34 -13.71
CA ALA A 206 9.24 1.57 -14.76
C ALA A 206 9.94 0.22 -15.02
N GLY A 207 9.14 -0.85 -15.07
CA GLY A 207 9.64 -2.21 -15.35
C GLY A 207 10.46 -2.83 -14.21
N LEU A 208 10.45 -2.23 -13.01
CA LEU A 208 11.00 -2.84 -11.80
C LEU A 208 9.90 -3.58 -11.05
N THR A 209 10.06 -4.88 -10.84
CA THR A 209 9.16 -5.65 -9.97
C THR A 209 9.51 -5.37 -8.51
N LEU A 210 8.57 -4.76 -7.78
CA LEU A 210 8.70 -4.56 -6.34
C LEU A 210 8.41 -5.86 -5.58
N PRO A 211 9.13 -6.15 -4.48
CA PRO A 211 8.87 -7.33 -3.66
C PRO A 211 7.47 -7.29 -3.03
N SER A 212 6.80 -8.43 -2.94
CA SER A 212 5.41 -8.53 -2.45
C SER A 212 5.22 -9.59 -1.36
N LEU A 213 6.31 -10.23 -0.93
CA LEU A 213 6.27 -11.26 0.11
C LEU A 213 6.37 -10.61 1.50
N TYR A 214 5.71 -11.24 2.47
CA TYR A 214 5.69 -10.82 3.86
C TYR A 214 6.63 -11.69 4.71
N ASP A 215 7.29 -11.09 5.71
CA ASP A 215 8.08 -11.81 6.71
C ASP A 215 7.21 -12.13 7.94
N ALA A 216 6.83 -13.40 8.11
CA ALA A 216 6.08 -13.85 9.27
C ALA A 216 6.82 -13.63 10.60
N SER A 217 8.15 -13.46 10.56
CA SER A 217 9.01 -13.17 11.71
C SER A 217 9.31 -11.68 11.90
N ALA A 218 8.66 -10.78 11.14
CA ALA A 218 8.83 -9.34 11.33
C ALA A 218 8.53 -8.94 12.78
N GLN A 219 9.34 -8.05 13.35
CA GLN A 219 9.19 -7.57 14.73
C GLN A 219 7.80 -7.00 14.97
N MET A 220 7.30 -6.19 14.03
CA MET A 220 5.97 -5.59 14.10
C MET A 220 4.91 -6.53 13.54
N PRO A 221 3.92 -6.97 14.35
CA PRO A 221 2.87 -7.89 13.89
C PRO A 221 2.07 -7.39 12.68
N ALA A 222 1.83 -6.09 12.57
CA ALA A 222 1.11 -5.48 11.47
C ALA A 222 1.79 -5.65 10.09
N LEU A 223 3.08 -6.00 10.07
CA LEU A 223 3.87 -6.21 8.85
C LEU A 223 4.13 -7.69 8.54
N ARG A 224 3.51 -8.62 9.29
CA ARG A 224 3.67 -10.07 9.10
C ARG A 224 2.72 -10.67 8.07
N ARG A 225 1.60 -10.00 7.79
CA ARG A 225 0.55 -10.48 6.91
C ARG A 225 -0.04 -9.35 6.07
N ARG A 226 -0.43 -9.70 4.85
CA ARG A 226 -0.97 -8.78 3.85
C ARG A 226 -2.30 -8.16 4.26
N ASP A 227 -3.24 -8.97 4.74
CA ASP A 227 -4.57 -8.52 5.13
C ASP A 227 -4.53 -7.46 6.25
N LEU A 228 -3.70 -7.67 7.27
CA LEU A 228 -3.51 -6.72 8.35
C LEU A 228 -2.83 -5.43 7.88
N TYR A 229 -1.85 -5.56 6.99
CA TYR A 229 -1.14 -4.41 6.45
C TYR A 229 -2.04 -3.53 5.57
N LEU A 230 -2.77 -4.13 4.63
CA LEU A 230 -3.61 -3.39 3.68
C LEU A 230 -4.70 -2.59 4.38
N LEU A 231 -5.41 -3.20 5.33
CA LEU A 231 -6.44 -2.49 6.11
C LEU A 231 -5.85 -1.27 6.82
N SER A 232 -4.68 -1.43 7.39
CA SER A 232 -4.04 -0.36 8.13
C SER A 232 -3.49 0.73 7.21
N ASN A 233 -2.95 0.36 6.04
CA ASN A 233 -2.50 1.30 5.02
C ASN A 233 -3.68 2.17 4.52
N VAL A 234 -4.84 1.56 4.25
CA VAL A 234 -6.08 2.30 3.93
C VAL A 234 -6.41 3.31 5.02
N GLY A 235 -6.42 2.88 6.29
CA GLY A 235 -6.73 3.75 7.42
C GLY A 235 -5.79 4.96 7.50
N VAL A 236 -4.49 4.74 7.31
CA VAL A 236 -3.49 5.81 7.27
C VAL A 236 -3.71 6.76 6.09
N GLN A 237 -3.96 6.23 4.89
CA GLN A 237 -4.19 7.05 3.71
C GLN A 237 -5.44 7.93 3.83
N LEU A 238 -6.52 7.42 4.43
CA LEU A 238 -7.70 8.22 4.74
C LEU A 238 -7.38 9.30 5.79
N GLY A 239 -6.62 8.96 6.84
CA GLY A 239 -6.16 9.92 7.84
C GLY A 239 -5.35 11.07 7.24
N MET A 240 -4.39 10.75 6.35
CA MET A 240 -3.61 11.74 5.61
C MET A 240 -4.51 12.58 4.69
N LEU A 241 -5.45 11.95 3.97
CA LEU A 241 -6.35 12.66 3.07
C LEU A 241 -7.21 13.68 3.82
N ARG A 242 -7.75 13.28 4.97
CA ARG A 242 -8.49 14.19 5.85
C ARG A 242 -7.64 15.40 6.24
N LEU A 243 -6.38 15.20 6.63
CA LEU A 243 -5.48 16.31 6.99
C LEU A 243 -5.20 17.21 5.79
N ASP A 244 -4.95 16.64 4.61
CA ASP A 244 -4.72 17.41 3.37
C ASP A 244 -5.94 18.29 3.02
N LEU A 245 -7.14 17.73 3.13
CA LEU A 245 -8.40 18.45 2.85
C LEU A 245 -8.64 19.58 3.86
N ILE A 246 -8.38 19.35 5.15
CA ILE A 246 -8.48 20.38 6.19
C ILE A 246 -7.49 21.51 5.93
N ASN A 247 -6.22 21.18 5.65
CA ASN A 247 -5.18 22.20 5.41
C ASN A 247 -5.46 23.02 4.14
N ARG A 248 -6.10 22.40 3.13
CA ARG A 248 -6.52 23.11 1.91
C ARG A 248 -7.64 24.11 2.17
N GLU A 249 -8.63 23.72 2.99
CA GLU A 249 -9.77 24.57 3.31
C GLU A 249 -9.41 25.65 4.33
N TYR A 250 -8.57 25.30 5.32
CA TYR A 250 -8.20 26.14 6.46
C TYR A 250 -6.67 26.29 6.57
N PRO A 251 -6.02 27.00 5.64
CA PRO A 251 -4.55 27.08 5.60
C PRO A 251 -3.92 27.81 6.80
N ASN A 252 -4.72 28.55 7.58
CA ASN A 252 -4.26 29.33 8.74
C ASN A 252 -4.81 28.82 10.08
N GLY A 253 -5.50 27.68 10.10
CA GLY A 253 -6.22 27.16 11.28
C GLY A 253 -7.65 27.67 11.38
#